data_AF-A0A520UXW3-F1
#
_entry.id   AF-A0A520UXW3-F1
#
_cell.length_a   1.000
_cell.length_b   1.000
_cell.length_c   1.000
_cell.angle_alpha   90.00
_cell.angle_beta   90.00
_cell.angle_gamma   90.00
#
_symmetry.space_group_name_H-M   'P 1'
#
loop_
_entity.id
_entity.type
_entity.pdbx_description
1 polymer ?
#
loop_
_entity_poly.entity_id
_entity_poly.type
_entity_poly.pdbx_seq_one_letter_code
_entity_poly.pdbx_strand_id
1 'polypeptide(L)'
;MKKIMFSVFFVYSLLNNAQTPCNNGMAGSYPCNGYDLQSFIPFSTFNTSGGNDSWGWTDPDDGNEYAIMGLKNGTAFIDISDPINPVYLGKLPTYTSNSTWRDIKVYQNHAFVVSEAGGHGMQVFDLTRLRNVAN
;
A
#
# COMPACT_ATOMS: atom_id res chain seq x y z
N MET A 1 31.69 -46.73 -29.15
CA MET A 1 32.08 -45.59 -28.28
C MET A 1 31.06 -44.48 -28.44
N LYS A 2 30.62 -43.90 -27.31
CA LYS A 2 29.37 -43.15 -27.10
C LYS A 2 29.24 -41.89 -27.98
N LYS A 3 28.09 -41.74 -28.65
CA LYS A 3 27.63 -40.47 -29.23
C LYS A 3 27.08 -39.62 -28.08
N ILE A 4 27.76 -38.53 -27.77
CA ILE A 4 27.36 -37.57 -26.73
C ILE A 4 26.30 -36.65 -27.35
N MET A 5 25.04 -36.84 -26.98
CA MET A 5 23.96 -35.90 -27.25
C MET A 5 24.09 -34.73 -26.28
N PHE A 6 24.41 -33.54 -26.80
CA PHE A 6 24.25 -32.29 -26.07
C PHE A 6 22.76 -31.91 -26.06
N SER A 7 22.07 -32.20 -24.96
CA SER A 7 20.72 -31.70 -24.72
C SER A 7 20.79 -30.22 -24.33
N VAL A 8 20.32 -29.34 -25.21
CA VAL A 8 20.12 -27.92 -24.92
C VAL A 8 18.88 -27.79 -24.04
N PHE A 9 19.08 -27.51 -22.74
CA PHE A 9 18.00 -27.15 -21.84
C PHE A 9 17.62 -25.67 -22.09
N PHE A 10 16.52 -25.47 -22.82
CA PHE A 10 15.92 -24.15 -22.98
C PHE A 10 15.13 -23.82 -21.71
N VAL A 11 15.73 -23.05 -20.80
CA VAL A 11 15.03 -22.52 -19.63
C VAL A 11 14.08 -21.43 -20.13
N TYR A 12 12.82 -21.76 -20.31
CA TYR A 12 11.77 -20.75 -20.47
C TYR A 12 11.62 -20.04 -19.13
N SER A 13 12.20 -18.85 -19.02
CA SER A 13 11.85 -17.90 -17.97
C SER A 13 10.39 -17.50 -18.19
N LEU A 14 9.48 -18.02 -17.37
CA LEU A 14 8.14 -17.45 -17.25
C LEU A 14 8.33 -16.03 -16.72
N LEU A 15 8.18 -15.03 -17.60
CA LEU A 15 8.02 -13.65 -17.20
C LEU A 15 6.67 -13.57 -16.48
N ASN A 16 6.67 -13.88 -15.18
CA ASN A 16 5.59 -13.48 -14.29
C ASN A 16 5.63 -11.95 -14.25
N ASN A 17 4.81 -11.31 -15.07
CA ASN A 17 4.53 -9.89 -14.90
C ASN A 17 3.74 -9.77 -13.59
N ALA A 18 4.44 -9.43 -12.51
CA ALA A 18 3.84 -9.20 -11.19
C ALA A 18 2.95 -7.95 -11.18
N GLN A 19 3.09 -7.11 -12.20
CA GLN A 19 2.32 -5.92 -12.45
C GLN A 19 1.18 -6.24 -13.43
N THR A 20 0.03 -5.59 -13.27
CA THR A 20 -1.10 -5.69 -14.20
C THR A 20 -0.94 -4.62 -15.29
N PRO A 21 -0.41 -4.96 -16.48
CA PRO A 21 -0.03 -3.93 -17.45
C PRO A 21 -1.25 -3.31 -18.11
N CYS A 22 -1.12 -2.04 -18.48
CA CYS A 22 -2.12 -1.30 -19.22
C CYS A 22 -2.10 -1.67 -20.71
N ASN A 23 -2.87 -2.70 -21.06
CA ASN A 23 -2.96 -3.19 -22.42
C ASN A 23 -4.31 -2.81 -23.03
N ASN A 24 -4.28 -2.16 -24.20
CA ASN A 24 -5.48 -1.72 -24.90
C ASN A 24 -6.46 -0.90 -24.04
N GLY A 25 -5.92 -0.03 -23.16
CA GLY A 25 -6.71 0.83 -22.28
C GLY A 25 -7.24 0.16 -21.01
N MET A 26 -6.81 -1.08 -20.71
CA MET A 26 -7.23 -1.81 -19.51
C MET A 26 -6.04 -2.39 -18.73
N ALA A 27 -6.04 -2.19 -17.41
CA ALA A 27 -5.18 -2.87 -16.45
C ALA A 27 -6.07 -3.80 -15.60
N GLY A 28 -6.20 -5.05 -16.04
CA GLY A 28 -7.18 -5.98 -15.48
C GLY A 28 -8.59 -5.50 -15.80
N SER A 29 -9.42 -5.30 -14.78
CA SER A 29 -10.78 -4.76 -14.93
C SER A 29 -10.84 -3.23 -14.88
N TYR A 30 -9.72 -2.54 -14.67
CA TYR A 30 -9.68 -1.10 -14.47
C TYR A 30 -9.27 -0.38 -15.77
N PRO A 31 -10.00 0.67 -16.19
CA PRO A 31 -9.54 1.54 -17.27
C PRO A 31 -8.20 2.18 -16.94
N CYS A 32 -7.31 2.28 -17.92
CA CYS A 32 -5.99 2.85 -17.76
C CYS A 32 -5.57 3.67 -19.00
N ASN A 33 -4.58 4.55 -18.82
CA ASN A 33 -4.02 5.37 -19.91
C ASN A 33 -2.49 5.45 -19.77
N GLY A 34 -1.79 4.40 -20.20
CA GLY A 34 -0.33 4.33 -20.12
C GLY A 34 0.23 4.12 -18.71
N TYR A 35 -0.62 3.80 -17.74
CA TYR A 35 -0.23 3.47 -16.37
C TYR A 35 -0.71 2.08 -16.02
N ASP A 36 0.24 1.26 -15.62
CA ASP A 36 -0.02 -0.09 -15.17
C ASP A 36 -0.49 -0.09 -13.71
N LEU A 37 -1.34 -1.06 -13.36
CA LEU A 37 -1.76 -1.27 -11.98
C LEU A 37 -0.73 -2.16 -11.26
N GLN A 38 -0.07 -1.61 -10.25
CA GLN A 38 0.90 -2.35 -9.44
C GLN A 38 0.22 -3.37 -8.53
N SER A 39 -0.76 -2.91 -7.75
CA SER A 39 -1.44 -3.72 -6.75
C SER A 39 -2.81 -3.13 -6.41
N PHE A 40 -3.70 -3.97 -5.87
CA PHE A 40 -5.03 -3.57 -5.43
C PHE A 40 -5.35 -4.21 -4.07
N ILE A 41 -5.63 -3.38 -3.07
CA ILE A 41 -6.08 -3.83 -1.75
C ILE A 41 -7.52 -3.35 -1.54
N PRO A 42 -8.51 -4.25 -1.43
CA PRO A 42 -9.90 -3.85 -1.23
C PRO A 42 -10.14 -3.29 0.18
N PHE A 43 -11.15 -2.43 0.34
CA PHE A 43 -11.50 -1.86 1.66
C PHE A 43 -11.86 -2.91 2.72
N SER A 44 -12.32 -4.10 2.31
CA SER A 44 -12.59 -5.22 3.21
C SER A 44 -11.34 -5.65 3.99
N THR A 45 -10.13 -5.55 3.40
CA THR A 45 -8.85 -5.82 4.08
C THR A 45 -8.67 -4.93 5.30
N PHE A 46 -9.14 -3.68 5.23
CA PHE A 46 -9.03 -2.72 6.33
C PHE A 46 -10.25 -2.73 7.26
N ASN A 47 -11.20 -3.64 7.07
CA ASN A 47 -12.49 -3.68 7.78
C ASN A 47 -13.18 -2.30 7.79
N THR A 48 -13.37 -1.73 6.61
CA THR A 48 -14.06 -0.44 6.40
C THR A 48 -14.89 -0.48 5.13
N SER A 49 -15.76 0.52 4.94
CA SER A 49 -16.58 0.70 3.73
C SER A 49 -16.06 1.81 2.81
N GLY A 50 -14.96 2.47 3.18
CA GLY A 50 -14.40 3.56 2.40
C GLY A 50 -13.27 4.31 3.11
N GLY A 51 -12.67 5.21 2.34
CA GLY A 51 -11.62 6.15 2.75
C GLY A 51 -11.64 7.37 1.83
N ASN A 52 -10.92 8.42 2.23
CA ASN A 52 -11.04 9.74 1.60
C ASN A 52 -9.71 10.45 1.38
N ASP A 53 -8.61 9.92 1.90
CA ASP A 53 -7.29 10.56 1.82
C ASP A 53 -6.17 9.53 1.68
N SER A 54 -5.09 9.94 1.04
CA SER A 54 -3.87 9.16 0.84
C SER A 54 -2.66 10.08 0.98
N TRP A 55 -1.73 9.66 1.82
CA TRP A 55 -0.46 10.36 2.03
C TRP A 55 0.70 9.36 2.01
N GLY A 56 1.92 9.86 1.84
CA GLY A 56 3.13 9.03 1.80
C GLY A 56 4.12 9.39 2.91
N TRP A 57 4.90 8.40 3.32
CA TRP A 57 6.12 8.60 4.10
C TRP A 57 7.22 7.69 3.55
N THR A 58 8.39 8.26 3.30
CA THR A 58 9.61 7.51 3.03
C THR A 58 10.44 7.53 4.30
N ASP A 59 10.78 6.35 4.81
CA ASP A 59 11.61 6.23 5.99
C ASP A 59 13.03 6.74 5.69
N PRO A 60 13.53 7.74 6.43
CA PRO A 60 14.85 8.29 6.18
C PRO A 60 16.02 7.34 6.49
N ASP A 61 15.79 6.27 7.26
CA ASP A 61 16.86 5.35 7.70
C ASP A 61 17.12 4.22 6.70
N ASP A 62 16.07 3.67 6.06
CA ASP A 62 16.18 2.52 5.15
C ASP A 62 15.59 2.75 3.75
N GLY A 63 14.90 3.87 3.53
CA GLY A 63 14.28 4.20 2.25
C GLY A 63 12.97 3.47 1.96
N ASN A 64 12.44 2.71 2.92
CA ASN A 64 11.14 2.05 2.76
C ASN A 64 10.03 3.09 2.56
N GLU A 65 9.10 2.80 1.65
CA GLU A 65 8.00 3.69 1.31
C GLU A 65 6.70 3.16 1.90
N TYR A 66 5.92 4.05 2.49
CA TYR A 66 4.67 3.71 3.17
C TYR A 66 3.52 4.56 2.63
N ALA A 67 2.44 3.89 2.25
CA ALA A 67 1.15 4.54 2.02
C ALA A 67 0.40 4.65 3.35
N ILE A 68 -0.11 5.86 3.63
CA ILE A 68 -0.90 6.19 4.81
C ILE A 68 -2.29 6.59 4.33
N MET A 69 -3.27 5.72 4.58
CA MET A 69 -4.61 5.85 4.01
C MET A 69 -5.61 6.32 5.06
N GLY A 70 -6.29 7.43 4.79
CA GLY A 70 -7.41 7.93 5.59
C GLY A 70 -8.67 7.11 5.32
N LEU A 71 -9.17 6.43 6.35
CA LEU A 71 -10.36 5.56 6.29
C LEU A 71 -11.51 6.14 7.12
N LYS A 72 -12.72 5.70 6.80
CA LYS A 72 -13.93 6.05 7.56
C LYS A 72 -13.82 5.79 9.07
N ASN A 73 -13.09 4.76 9.46
CA ASN A 73 -12.95 4.31 10.86
C ASN A 73 -11.52 4.34 11.40
N GLY A 74 -10.59 5.05 10.74
CA GLY A 74 -9.20 5.17 11.20
C GLY A 74 -8.22 5.51 10.08
N THR A 75 -6.94 5.23 10.31
CA THR A 75 -5.85 5.41 9.35
C THR A 75 -5.11 4.10 9.18
N ALA A 76 -5.02 3.59 7.95
CA ALA A 76 -4.24 2.38 7.64
C ALA A 76 -2.82 2.73 7.22
N PHE A 77 -1.88 1.84 7.56
CA PHE A 77 -0.48 1.93 7.16
C PHE A 77 -0.14 0.71 6.30
N ILE A 78 0.42 0.95 5.12
CA ILE A 78 0.78 -0.08 4.15
C ILE A 78 2.23 0.16 3.75
N ASP A 79 3.08 -0.85 3.89
CA ASP A 79 4.41 -0.87 3.27
C ASP A 79 4.24 -1.10 1.76
N ILE A 80 4.78 -0.18 0.96
CA ILE A 80 4.74 -0.21 -0.50
C ILE A 80 6.15 -0.23 -1.12
N SER A 81 7.18 -0.55 -0.32
CA SER A 81 8.57 -0.63 -0.77
C SER A 81 8.77 -1.67 -1.87
N ASP A 82 7.96 -2.73 -1.84
CA ASP A 82 7.72 -3.60 -2.99
C ASP A 82 6.31 -3.31 -3.57
N PRO A 83 6.18 -2.52 -4.65
CA PRO A 83 4.88 -2.01 -5.11
C PRO A 83 3.94 -3.10 -5.64
N ILE A 84 4.49 -4.24 -6.07
CA ILE A 84 3.73 -5.42 -6.54
C ILE A 84 3.32 -6.34 -5.38
N ASN A 85 3.95 -6.21 -4.19
CA ASN A 85 3.66 -7.00 -2.99
C ASN A 85 3.48 -6.09 -1.75
N PRO A 86 2.51 -5.17 -1.74
CA PRO A 86 2.30 -4.27 -0.61
C PRO A 86 1.86 -5.03 0.65
N VAL A 87 2.35 -4.61 1.82
CA VAL A 87 2.08 -5.27 3.10
C VAL A 87 1.26 -4.36 4.00
N TYR A 88 0.05 -4.78 4.37
CA TYR A 88 -0.78 -4.06 5.33
C TYR A 88 -0.24 -4.26 6.76
N LEU A 89 0.26 -3.18 7.37
CA LEU A 89 0.93 -3.19 8.68
C LEU A 89 -0.04 -2.95 9.85
N GLY A 90 -1.28 -2.56 9.56
CA GLY A 90 -2.31 -2.31 10.56
C GLY A 90 -2.94 -0.93 10.46
N LYS A 91 -3.80 -0.64 11.43
CA LYS A 91 -4.67 0.54 11.42
C LYS A 91 -4.71 1.20 12.80
N LEU A 92 -4.53 2.52 12.81
CA LEU A 92 -4.86 3.38 13.95
C LEU A 92 -6.38 3.67 13.92
N PRO A 93 -7.17 3.20 14.89
CA PRO A 93 -8.61 3.49 14.92
C PRO A 93 -8.88 4.98 15.10
N THR A 94 -10.03 5.44 14.58
CA THR A 94 -10.55 6.79 14.86
C THR A 94 -10.65 7.01 16.37
N TYR A 95 -10.27 8.20 16.85
CA TYR A 95 -10.30 8.48 18.29
C TYR A 95 -11.72 8.54 18.87
N THR A 96 -12.69 8.99 18.06
CA THR A 96 -14.09 9.13 18.48
C THR A 96 -15.02 8.25 17.65
N SER A 97 -15.73 8.85 16.69
CA SER A 97 -16.69 8.17 15.85
C SER A 97 -16.19 8.04 14.42
N ASN A 98 -16.86 7.19 13.66
CA ASN A 98 -16.60 7.05 12.24
C ASN A 98 -17.02 8.33 11.51
N SER A 99 -16.13 8.85 10.65
CA SER A 99 -16.40 9.95 9.75
C SER A 99 -15.69 9.69 8.44
N THR A 100 -16.33 10.03 7.33
CA THR A 100 -15.71 9.91 6.00
C THR A 100 -14.48 10.78 5.89
N TRP A 101 -14.44 11.93 6.58
CA TRP A 101 -13.43 12.96 6.33
C TRP A 101 -12.28 12.87 7.33
N ARG A 102 -11.12 12.53 6.79
CA ARG A 102 -9.84 12.42 7.49
C ARG A 102 -8.74 13.01 6.62
N ASP A 103 -7.80 13.73 7.23
CA ASP A 103 -6.64 14.25 6.52
C ASP A 103 -5.37 13.88 7.29
N ILE A 104 -4.35 13.45 6.57
CA ILE A 104 -3.05 13.06 7.12
C ILE A 104 -1.97 13.97 6.54
N LYS A 105 -1.10 14.48 7.41
CA LYS A 105 0.15 15.12 7.00
C LYS A 105 1.31 14.56 7.81
N VAL A 106 2.45 14.41 7.15
CA VAL A 106 3.67 13.89 7.77
C VAL A 106 4.65 15.03 7.97
N TYR A 107 5.22 15.11 9.17
CA TYR A 107 6.36 15.96 9.46
C TYR A 107 7.39 15.15 10.24
N GLN A 108 8.61 15.06 9.69
CA GLN A 108 9.62 14.10 10.14
C GLN A 108 9.02 12.68 10.18
N ASN A 109 9.25 11.93 11.26
CA ASN A 109 8.72 10.56 11.41
C ASN A 109 7.36 10.52 12.11
N HIS A 110 6.55 11.57 12.00
CA HIS A 110 5.23 11.63 12.65
C HIS A 110 4.12 11.91 11.63
N ALA A 111 3.08 11.07 11.68
CA ALA A 111 1.82 11.32 11.01
C ALA A 111 0.87 12.07 11.94
N PHE A 112 0.39 13.22 11.47
CA PHE A 112 -0.63 14.05 12.11
C PHE A 112 -1.95 13.80 11.41
N VAL A 113 -2.92 13.27 12.15
CA VAL A 113 -4.19 12.79 11.63
C VAL A 113 -5.32 13.60 12.27
N VAL A 114 -6.13 14.25 11.43
CA VAL A 114 -7.30 15.02 11.86
C VAL A 114 -8.57 14.47 11.22
N SER A 115 -9.71 14.72 11.86
CA SER A 115 -11.04 14.41 11.31
C SER A 115 -12.03 15.45 11.83
N GLU A 116 -13.06 15.74 11.02
CA GLU A 116 -14.17 16.59 11.46
C GLU A 116 -15.09 15.92 12.49
N ALA A 117 -14.90 14.62 12.76
CA ALA A 117 -15.65 13.91 13.78
C ALA A 117 -15.59 14.67 15.12
N GLY A 118 -16.75 14.90 15.73
CA GLY A 118 -16.84 15.62 17.00
C GLY A 118 -15.91 15.03 18.06
N GLY A 119 -15.10 15.89 18.68
CA GLY A 119 -14.15 15.50 19.72
C GLY A 119 -12.94 14.68 19.26
N HIS A 120 -12.73 14.49 17.95
CA HIS A 120 -11.61 13.70 17.44
C HIS A 120 -10.25 14.28 17.82
N GLY A 121 -10.12 15.61 17.76
CA GLY A 121 -8.85 16.29 17.93
C GLY A 121 -7.84 15.87 16.85
N MET A 122 -6.56 15.88 17.22
CA MET A 122 -5.45 15.45 16.37
C MET A 122 -4.77 14.23 16.98
N GLN A 123 -4.73 13.12 16.25
CA GLN A 123 -3.91 11.99 16.60
C GLN A 123 -2.51 12.20 16.01
N VAL A 124 -1.47 11.86 16.78
CA VAL A 124 -0.08 11.89 16.33
C VAL A 124 0.47 10.48 16.45
N PHE A 125 0.94 9.92 15.34
CA PHE A 125 1.48 8.57 15.27
C PHE A 125 2.96 8.63 14.90
N ASP A 126 3.80 7.98 15.70
CA ASP A 126 5.22 7.76 15.41
C ASP A 126 5.36 6.66 14.36
N LEU A 127 5.75 7.06 13.15
CA LEU A 127 5.89 6.20 11.97
C LEU A 127 7.04 5.21 12.09
N THR A 128 8.06 5.48 12.92
CA THR A 128 9.17 4.53 13.13
C THR A 128 8.72 3.23 13.79
N ARG A 129 7.53 3.23 14.41
CA ARG A 129 6.91 2.02 14.96
C ARG A 129 6.54 0.99 13.90
N LEU A 130 6.40 1.41 12.64
CA LEU A 130 6.04 0.53 11.52
C LEU A 130 7.18 -0.44 11.16
N ARG A 131 8.43 -0.09 11.46
CA ARG A 131 9.64 -0.89 11.16
C ARG A 131 9.65 -2.29 11.78
N ASN A 132 8.91 -2.48 12.88
CA ASN A 132 8.96 -3.69 13.69
C ASN A 132 7.60 -4.39 13.78
N VAL A 133 6.68 -4.13 12.85
CA VAL A 133 5.38 -4.81 12.83
C VAL A 133 5.59 -6.24 12.33
N ALA A 134 5.21 -7.22 13.15
CA ALA A 134 5.13 -8.62 12.74
C ALA A 134 3.79 -8.88 12.01
N ASN A 135 3.86 -9.42 10.80
CA ASN A 135 2.69 -9.76 9.96
C ASN A 135 2.67 -11.25 9.62
#